data_AF-A0A949D016-F1
#
_entry.id   AF-A0A949D016-F1
#
_cell.length_a   1.000
_cell.length_b   1.000
_cell.length_c   1.000
_cell.angle_alpha   90.00
_cell.angle_beta   90.00
_cell.angle_gamma   90.00
#
_symmetry.space_group_name_H-M   'P 1'
#
loop_
_entity.id
_entity.type
_entity.pdbx_description
1 polymer ?
#
loop_
_entity_poly.entity_id
_entity_poly.type
_entity_poly.pdbx_seq_one_letter_code
_entity_poly.pdbx_strand_id
1 'polypeptide(L)'
;MKRSSLAIAIFAGVCVATAAGAAQRNQTLFIQHNTDGSQLRAGDVLVADGNGQAALYQGNVFVRMVQDPENLVATHGSGKPVYITDADGAMVRGNLANFGGDVFISEDAPEIVYYRREFVQARGAKFAGYGQAHGGGGSSGSADMTLHGGNVLITPTSYSIFWGSYGTDIQSGMATFFNGFSASSIANASTEYYGTTNGYVSGKTSNGAVYFDTNPPKRALSTSSAVAEACKISNNNPDPNAVYFIFTSTGAGHVSYCAWHSWGSCSNGAPVQVAYMPNISGVSGCNPNSTVSGQSEGLAALANVTSHEYSEAITDPRGTGWTDSSGAENGDKCAWSFHNNVTFSNGSVWKLQMEWSNNAYNSGTGYANTSGQLGCLQ
;
A
#
# COMPACT_ATOMS: atom_id res chain seq x y z
N MET A 1 9.96 -5.51 -39.96
CA MET A 1 11.05 -6.50 -40.05
C MET A 1 12.38 -5.77 -40.09
N LYS A 2 13.19 -5.87 -39.03
CA LYS A 2 14.64 -5.98 -39.02
C LYS A 2 15.06 -6.27 -37.58
N ARG A 3 15.47 -7.52 -37.34
CA ARG A 3 16.16 -7.98 -36.13
C ARG A 3 17.61 -7.49 -36.20
N SER A 4 18.17 -7.11 -35.06
CA SER A 4 19.61 -7.10 -34.85
C SER A 4 19.89 -7.72 -33.48
N SER A 5 20.67 -8.81 -33.49
CA SER A 5 21.21 -9.47 -32.31
C SER A 5 22.73 -9.34 -32.37
N LEU A 6 23.38 -8.98 -31.26
CA LEU A 6 24.78 -9.30 -30.92
C LEU A 6 25.01 -8.87 -29.46
N ALA A 7 25.15 -9.78 -28.51
CA ALA A 7 26.32 -10.57 -28.11
C ALA A 7 27.21 -9.85 -27.07
N ILE A 8 27.49 -10.63 -26.02
CA ILE A 8 28.32 -10.33 -24.85
C ILE A 8 29.75 -10.02 -25.28
N ALA A 9 30.31 -8.88 -24.84
CA ALA A 9 31.76 -8.69 -24.70
C ALA A 9 32.12 -7.57 -23.70
N ILE A 10 32.67 -8.03 -22.59
CA ILE A 10 33.70 -7.48 -21.69
C ILE A 10 34.33 -6.12 -22.07
N PHE A 11 34.33 -5.21 -21.08
CA PHE A 11 35.12 -3.99 -20.87
C PHE A 11 36.22 -3.59 -21.89
N ALA A 12 36.09 -2.39 -22.45
CA ALA A 12 37.14 -1.36 -22.53
C ALA A 12 36.51 -0.03 -22.98
N GLY A 13 36.66 1.03 -22.18
CA GLY A 13 35.98 2.30 -22.40
C GLY A 13 36.54 3.14 -23.53
N VAL A 14 35.66 3.96 -24.14
CA VAL A 14 35.90 5.33 -24.61
C VAL A 14 34.55 6.06 -24.62
N CYS A 15 34.44 7.18 -23.91
CA CYS A 15 33.30 8.09 -23.91
C CYS A 15 33.08 8.73 -25.29
N VAL A 16 31.83 8.74 -25.76
CA VAL A 16 31.28 9.88 -26.53
C VAL A 16 29.90 10.19 -25.96
N ALA A 17 29.80 11.37 -25.36
CA ALA A 17 28.60 11.89 -24.74
C ALA A 17 27.57 12.32 -25.79
N THR A 18 26.32 11.93 -25.58
CA THR A 18 25.15 12.72 -25.98
C THR A 18 24.36 13.03 -24.71
N ALA A 19 24.11 14.32 -24.52
CA ALA A 19 23.76 14.95 -23.25
C ALA A 19 22.46 14.41 -22.61
N ALA A 20 22.60 13.75 -21.46
CA ALA A 20 21.64 13.89 -20.37
C ALA A 20 22.10 15.11 -19.54
N GLY A 21 21.19 16.04 -19.26
CA GLY A 21 21.49 17.26 -18.50
C GLY A 21 22.15 16.91 -17.16
N ALA A 22 23.39 17.34 -16.99
CA ALA A 22 24.16 17.17 -15.78
C ALA A 22 23.45 17.87 -14.61
N ALA A 23 23.28 17.15 -13.50
CA ALA A 23 22.86 17.71 -12.22
C ALA A 23 23.77 18.90 -11.85
N GLN A 24 23.16 20.03 -11.51
CA GLN A 24 23.90 21.18 -11.02
C GLN A 24 24.58 20.87 -9.67
N ARG A 25 25.69 21.58 -9.46
CA ARG A 25 26.66 21.38 -8.39
C ARG A 25 26.06 21.55 -6.99
N ASN A 26 26.47 20.64 -6.11
CA ASN A 26 26.63 20.74 -4.66
C ASN A 26 25.42 20.42 -3.76
N GLN A 27 25.60 19.33 -2.99
CA GLN A 27 25.03 19.03 -1.64
C GLN A 27 23.90 18.01 -1.51
N THR A 28 24.08 16.80 -2.06
CA THR A 28 23.26 15.63 -1.66
C THR A 28 23.96 14.87 -0.52
N LEU A 29 23.32 14.74 0.64
CA LEU A 29 23.81 13.99 1.82
C LEU A 29 22.88 12.79 2.09
N PHE A 30 23.45 11.61 2.39
CA PHE A 30 22.68 10.45 2.86
C PHE A 30 22.60 10.46 4.39
N ILE A 31 21.42 10.20 4.96
CA ILE A 31 21.29 9.97 6.40
C ILE A 31 21.59 8.49 6.68
N GLN A 32 22.66 8.27 7.43
CA GLN A 32 23.12 6.98 7.90
C GLN A 32 22.73 6.80 9.37
N HIS A 33 22.31 5.61 9.77
CA HIS A 33 21.99 5.24 11.14
C HIS A 33 23.07 5.79 12.12
N ASN A 34 22.70 6.79 12.92
CA ASN A 34 23.40 7.42 14.04
C ASN A 34 24.88 7.88 13.91
N THR A 35 25.49 7.97 12.72
CA THR A 35 26.74 8.75 12.52
C THR A 35 26.89 9.22 11.06
N ASP A 36 27.18 10.51 10.88
CA ASP A 36 27.25 11.26 9.61
C ASP A 36 28.40 10.86 8.66
N GLY A 37 28.14 10.93 7.34
CA GLY A 37 28.99 11.77 6.48
C GLY A 37 29.84 11.18 5.34
N SER A 38 29.31 10.33 4.44
CA SER A 38 29.98 10.12 3.12
C SER A 38 29.20 10.73 1.96
N GLN A 39 29.80 11.71 1.27
CA GLN A 39 29.25 12.37 0.07
C GLN A 39 29.51 11.55 -1.21
N LEU A 40 28.52 11.43 -2.10
CA LEU A 40 28.69 10.89 -3.45
C LEU A 40 29.45 11.88 -4.34
N ARG A 41 30.36 11.36 -5.17
CA ARG A 41 31.17 12.13 -6.12
C ARG A 41 30.80 11.78 -7.56
N ALA A 42 31.05 12.72 -8.47
CA ALA A 42 30.89 12.44 -9.90
C ALA A 42 31.84 11.32 -10.34
N GLY A 43 31.29 10.25 -10.92
CA GLY A 43 32.04 9.05 -11.30
C GLY A 43 31.93 7.88 -10.31
N ASP A 44 31.20 8.05 -9.21
CA ASP A 44 30.83 6.95 -8.32
C ASP A 44 29.80 6.04 -9.02
N VAL A 45 29.91 4.73 -8.79
CA VAL A 45 29.06 3.70 -9.42
C VAL A 45 28.44 2.83 -8.33
N LEU A 46 27.11 2.70 -8.35
CA LEU A 46 26.41 1.70 -7.55
C LEU A 46 26.28 0.41 -8.36
N VAL A 47 26.81 -0.69 -7.82
CA VAL A 47 26.76 -2.01 -8.46
C VAL A 47 25.91 -2.91 -7.59
N ALA A 48 24.74 -3.29 -8.09
CA ALA A 48 23.90 -4.29 -7.42
C ALA A 48 24.57 -5.67 -7.51
N ASP A 49 24.67 -6.36 -6.40
CA ASP A 49 24.93 -7.78 -6.42
C ASP A 49 23.63 -8.55 -6.72
N GLY A 50 23.77 -9.76 -7.28
CA GLY A 50 22.63 -10.61 -7.64
C GLY A 50 21.74 -11.02 -6.45
N ASN A 51 22.08 -10.60 -5.24
CA ASN A 51 21.41 -10.93 -3.99
C ASN A 51 20.64 -9.73 -3.41
N GLY A 52 20.50 -8.63 -4.16
CA GLY A 52 19.70 -7.48 -3.73
C GLY A 52 20.40 -6.56 -2.75
N GLN A 53 21.74 -6.53 -2.76
CA GLN A 53 22.53 -5.50 -2.08
C GLN A 53 23.20 -4.61 -3.12
N ALA A 54 23.40 -3.33 -2.84
CA ALA A 54 24.14 -2.44 -3.74
C ALA A 54 25.50 -2.11 -3.14
N ALA A 55 26.58 -2.25 -3.91
CA ALA A 55 27.92 -1.84 -3.51
C ALA A 55 28.25 -0.48 -4.12
N LEU A 56 28.73 0.46 -3.30
CA LEU A 56 29.28 1.71 -3.80
C LEU A 56 30.74 1.51 -4.21
N TYR A 57 31.04 1.86 -5.46
CA TYR A 57 32.38 1.90 -6.02
C TYR A 57 32.77 3.33 -6.36
N GLN A 58 34.02 3.69 -6.09
CA GLN A 58 34.62 4.95 -6.50
C GLN A 58 35.73 4.66 -7.50
N GLY A 59 35.48 4.93 -8.78
CA GLY A 59 36.26 4.33 -9.86
C GLY A 59 36.16 2.80 -9.80
N ASN A 60 37.30 2.11 -9.67
CA ASN A 60 37.36 0.64 -9.58
C ASN A 60 37.55 0.12 -8.14
N VAL A 61 37.42 0.98 -7.13
CA VAL A 61 37.66 0.62 -5.73
C VAL A 61 36.33 0.45 -5.01
N PHE A 62 36.13 -0.74 -4.42
CA PHE A 62 35.00 -1.01 -3.55
C PHE A 62 35.08 -0.15 -2.29
N VAL A 63 34.00 0.57 -1.98
CA VAL A 63 33.92 1.41 -0.78
C VAL A 63 33.14 0.70 0.32
N ARG A 64 31.88 0.34 0.06
CA ARG A 64 31.01 -0.34 1.04
C ARG A 64 29.82 -1.01 0.38
N MET A 65 29.22 -1.96 1.10
CA MET A 65 27.85 -2.40 0.85
C MET A 65 26.87 -1.37 1.40
N VAL A 66 25.90 -1.01 0.57
CA VAL A 66 24.70 -0.26 0.90
C VAL A 66 23.67 -1.31 1.30
N GLN A 67 23.47 -1.43 2.62
CA GLN A 67 22.37 -2.23 3.14
C GLN A 67 21.08 -1.42 3.00
N ASP A 68 20.09 -2.10 2.43
CA ASP A 68 18.72 -1.63 2.16
C ASP A 68 18.52 -0.79 0.87
N PRO A 69 18.44 -1.44 -0.30
CA PRO A 69 17.95 -0.78 -1.50
C PRO A 69 16.42 -0.58 -1.52
N GLU A 70 15.66 -0.99 -0.50
CA GLU A 70 14.23 -0.66 -0.41
C GLU A 70 14.00 0.78 0.07
N ASN A 71 15.03 1.46 0.61
CA ASN A 71 14.94 2.83 1.15
C ASN A 71 16.20 3.69 0.93
N LEU A 72 16.71 3.79 -0.31
CA LEU A 72 17.73 4.81 -0.61
C LEU A 72 17.11 6.20 -0.69
N VAL A 73 16.83 6.80 0.47
CA VAL A 73 16.45 8.21 0.63
C VAL A 73 17.68 9.00 1.08
N ALA A 74 18.20 9.86 0.22
CA ALA A 74 19.11 10.93 0.63
C ALA A 74 18.31 12.22 0.84
N THR A 75 18.72 13.07 1.78
CA THR A 75 18.18 14.42 1.90
C THR A 75 19.18 15.42 1.30
N HIS A 76 18.72 16.19 0.31
CA HIS A 76 19.46 17.37 -0.12
C HIS A 76 19.38 18.41 1.02
N GLY A 77 20.35 19.35 1.12
CA GLY A 77 20.39 20.40 2.15
C GLY A 77 19.13 21.29 2.28
N SER A 78 18.12 21.09 1.43
CA SER A 78 16.78 21.67 1.45
C SER A 78 15.69 20.81 2.13
N GLY A 79 16.03 19.60 2.62
CA GLY A 79 15.10 18.71 3.33
C GLY A 79 14.20 17.84 2.44
N LYS A 80 14.41 17.82 1.11
CA LYS A 80 13.64 16.97 0.19
C LYS A 80 14.31 15.60 -0.03
N PRO A 81 13.54 14.49 -0.04
CA PRO A 81 14.04 13.15 -0.32
C PRO A 81 14.42 12.98 -1.80
N VAL A 82 15.45 12.17 -2.05
CA VAL A 82 15.95 11.77 -3.38
C VAL A 82 15.71 10.27 -3.58
N TYR A 83 15.25 9.86 -4.76
CA TYR A 83 14.78 8.51 -5.08
C TYR A 83 15.54 7.87 -6.25
N ILE A 84 15.50 6.53 -6.32
CA ILE A 84 15.95 5.74 -7.46
C ILE A 84 14.76 5.44 -8.39
N THR A 85 14.84 5.85 -9.65
CA THR A 85 13.76 5.72 -10.64
C THR A 85 14.19 5.03 -11.93
N ASP A 86 13.24 4.58 -12.75
CA ASP A 86 13.47 4.14 -14.13
C ASP A 86 13.55 5.34 -15.08
N ALA A 87 13.74 5.07 -16.38
CA ALA A 87 13.81 6.08 -17.43
C ALA A 87 12.53 6.91 -17.57
N ASP A 88 11.41 6.39 -17.07
CA ASP A 88 10.11 7.06 -17.09
C ASP A 88 9.83 7.82 -15.77
N GLY A 89 10.78 7.85 -14.83
CA GLY A 89 10.67 8.54 -13.55
C GLY A 89 9.88 7.77 -12.48
N ALA A 90 9.52 6.50 -12.73
CA ALA A 90 8.86 5.66 -11.74
C ALA A 90 9.88 5.04 -10.80
N MET A 91 9.58 4.96 -9.49
CA MET A 91 10.51 4.36 -8.54
C MET A 91 10.80 2.89 -8.88
N VAL A 92 12.08 2.54 -8.93
CA VAL A 92 12.52 1.16 -9.12
C VAL A 92 12.38 0.45 -7.78
N ARG A 93 11.48 -0.53 -7.70
CA ARG A 93 11.14 -1.25 -6.46
C ARG A 93 11.49 -2.74 -6.55
N GLY A 94 12.07 -3.27 -5.48
CA GLY A 94 12.46 -4.68 -5.32
C GLY A 94 13.89 -4.96 -5.75
N ASN A 95 14.22 -6.24 -5.97
CA ASN A 95 15.59 -6.65 -6.30
C ASN A 95 16.04 -6.06 -7.65
N LEU A 96 16.98 -5.12 -7.58
CA LEU A 96 17.63 -4.47 -8.74
C LEU A 96 18.24 -5.47 -9.72
N ALA A 97 18.63 -6.67 -9.28
CA ALA A 97 19.16 -7.73 -10.15
C ALA A 97 18.16 -8.21 -11.21
N ASN A 98 16.86 -8.01 -10.98
CA ASN A 98 15.79 -8.38 -11.92
C ASN A 98 15.30 -7.20 -12.77
N PHE A 99 15.87 -6.01 -12.57
CA PHE A 99 15.48 -4.81 -13.30
C PHE A 99 16.28 -4.72 -14.61
N GLY A 100 15.59 -4.90 -15.74
CA GLY A 100 16.21 -4.95 -17.07
C GLY A 100 16.34 -3.59 -17.77
N GLY A 101 16.25 -2.48 -17.04
CA GLY A 101 16.28 -1.12 -17.58
C GLY A 101 17.36 -0.23 -16.97
N ASP A 102 17.51 0.98 -17.51
CA ASP A 102 18.40 2.00 -16.96
C ASP A 102 17.80 2.62 -15.69
N VAL A 103 18.66 2.97 -14.73
CA VAL A 103 18.28 3.50 -13.43
C VAL A 103 18.76 4.96 -13.27
N PHE A 104 17.92 5.80 -12.67
CA PHE A 104 18.09 7.25 -12.53
C PHE A 104 17.91 7.67 -11.07
N ILE A 105 18.36 8.89 -10.75
CA ILE A 105 18.18 9.52 -9.43
C ILE A 105 17.30 10.76 -9.61
N SER A 106 16.21 10.87 -8.85
CA SER A 106 15.19 11.92 -9.00
C SER A 106 14.77 12.53 -7.65
N GLU A 107 14.59 13.85 -7.60
CA GLU A 107 13.99 14.59 -6.47
C GLU A 107 12.45 14.67 -6.55
N ASP A 108 11.88 14.28 -7.69
CA ASP A 108 10.46 14.47 -8.02
C ASP A 108 9.66 13.16 -8.01
N ALA A 109 10.29 12.04 -7.60
CA ALA A 109 9.56 10.78 -7.52
C ALA A 109 8.51 10.86 -6.40
N PRO A 110 7.31 10.31 -6.62
CA PRO A 110 6.22 10.41 -5.68
C PRO A 110 6.59 9.73 -4.36
N GLU A 111 6.40 10.45 -3.25
CA GLU A 111 6.46 9.88 -1.91
C GLU A 111 5.35 8.81 -1.83
N ILE A 112 5.77 7.55 -1.89
CA ILE A 112 4.89 6.42 -1.67
C ILE A 112 5.57 5.61 -0.57
N VAL A 113 5.17 5.92 0.67
CA VAL A 113 5.43 5.07 1.82
C VAL A 113 4.70 3.76 1.56
N TYR A 114 5.44 2.68 1.30
CA TYR A 114 4.91 1.33 1.38
C TYR A 114 5.71 0.58 2.43
N TYR A 115 4.98 -0.07 3.32
CA TYR A 115 5.50 -1.14 4.17
C TYR A 115 5.92 -2.35 3.31
N ARG A 116 6.89 -3.12 3.84
CA ARG A 116 7.73 -4.07 3.11
C ARG A 116 6.98 -5.16 2.35
N ARG A 117 7.52 -5.47 1.18
CA ARG A 117 6.97 -6.31 0.10
C ARG A 117 7.01 -7.83 0.35
N GLU A 118 7.14 -8.29 1.59
CA GLU A 118 7.43 -9.71 1.88
C GLU A 118 6.20 -10.63 1.92
N PHE A 119 4.97 -10.11 1.77
CA PHE A 119 3.75 -10.94 1.93
C PHE A 119 2.91 -11.20 0.67
N VAL A 120 3.26 -10.64 -0.49
CA VAL A 120 2.57 -10.99 -1.76
C VAL A 120 3.12 -12.30 -2.36
N GLN A 121 4.32 -12.76 -1.98
CA GLN A 121 4.93 -14.00 -2.53
C GLN A 121 4.67 -15.30 -1.74
N ALA A 122 3.81 -15.31 -0.71
CA ALA A 122 3.46 -16.55 0.00
C ALA A 122 2.41 -17.43 -0.74
N ARG A 123 2.20 -17.26 -2.07
CA ARG A 123 1.29 -18.07 -2.89
C ARG A 123 2.01 -19.00 -3.87
N GLY A 124 3.00 -19.74 -3.37
CA GLY A 124 3.82 -20.60 -4.22
C GLY A 124 4.31 -21.92 -3.61
N ALA A 125 3.79 -22.41 -2.49
CA ALA A 125 4.13 -23.77 -2.05
C ALA A 125 3.10 -24.41 -1.10
N LYS A 126 2.40 -25.41 -1.64
CA LYS A 126 1.85 -26.60 -0.95
C LYS A 126 0.65 -26.42 -0.01
N PHE A 127 -0.53 -26.56 -0.59
CA PHE A 127 -1.64 -27.24 0.08
C PHE A 127 -1.30 -28.74 0.21
N ALA A 128 -0.82 -29.15 1.38
CA ALA A 128 -0.82 -30.55 1.79
C ALA A 128 -0.92 -30.64 3.31
N GLY A 129 -2.07 -31.16 3.79
CA GLY A 129 -2.16 -31.84 5.08
C GLY A 129 -2.55 -30.97 6.27
N TYR A 130 -3.81 -31.08 6.69
CA TYR A 130 -4.21 -30.96 8.09
C TYR A 130 -3.30 -31.87 8.94
N GLY A 131 -2.62 -31.29 9.93
CA GLY A 131 -1.80 -32.02 10.89
C GLY A 131 -1.53 -31.17 12.13
N GLN A 132 -1.73 -31.76 13.30
CA GLN A 132 -1.76 -31.09 14.60
C GLN A 132 -0.42 -30.50 15.05
N ALA A 133 -0.56 -29.44 15.87
CA ALA A 133 0.23 -28.97 17.02
C ALA A 133 1.74 -29.29 17.07
N HIS A 134 2.56 -28.29 17.41
CA HIS A 134 3.43 -28.29 18.59
C HIS A 134 4.06 -26.90 18.82
N GLY A 135 4.03 -26.44 20.08
CA GLY A 135 4.66 -25.19 20.50
C GLY A 135 6.18 -25.26 20.43
N GLY A 136 6.79 -24.13 20.09
CA GLY A 136 8.23 -23.92 20.11
C GLY A 136 8.51 -22.43 20.23
N GLY A 137 8.93 -22.01 21.43
CA GLY A 137 9.37 -20.64 21.68
C GLY A 137 10.61 -20.29 20.87
N GLY A 138 10.45 -19.37 19.94
CA GLY A 138 11.51 -18.55 19.36
C GLY A 138 11.15 -17.10 19.64
N SER A 139 12.12 -16.30 20.08
CA SER A 139 11.98 -14.87 20.35
C SER A 139 11.51 -14.10 19.11
N SER A 140 10.20 -14.08 18.85
CA SER A 140 9.56 -13.25 17.83
C SER A 140 9.19 -11.91 18.45
N GLY A 141 9.30 -10.81 17.70
CA GLY A 141 8.65 -9.56 18.07
C GLY A 141 7.16 -9.79 18.39
N SER A 142 6.58 -8.92 19.22
CA SER A 142 5.15 -9.01 19.53
C SER A 142 4.34 -9.03 18.24
N ALA A 143 3.36 -9.93 18.16
CA ALA A 143 2.40 -9.93 17.06
C ALA A 143 1.41 -8.77 17.15
N ASP A 144 1.35 -8.09 18.30
CA ASP A 144 0.47 -6.94 18.49
C ASP A 144 0.90 -5.73 17.66
N MET A 145 -0.10 -5.00 17.18
CA MET A 145 0.07 -3.67 16.61
C MET A 145 0.35 -2.67 17.74
N THR A 146 1.16 -1.65 17.43
CA THR A 146 1.48 -0.53 18.32
C THR A 146 1.20 0.80 17.64
N LEU A 147 0.87 1.83 18.44
CA LEU A 147 0.66 3.19 17.95
C LEU A 147 1.98 3.94 17.72
N HIS A 148 2.13 4.60 16.57
CA HIS A 148 3.35 5.32 16.16
C HIS A 148 3.23 6.85 16.22
N GLY A 149 2.36 7.37 17.10
CA GLY A 149 2.24 8.81 17.39
C GLY A 149 1.18 9.56 16.58
N GLY A 150 0.52 8.88 15.65
CA GLY A 150 -0.56 9.42 14.82
C GLY A 150 -1.93 9.42 15.51
N ASN A 151 -2.94 9.84 14.73
CA ASN A 151 -4.35 9.81 15.12
C ASN A 151 -5.09 8.77 14.28
N VAL A 152 -6.26 8.33 14.76
CA VAL A 152 -7.18 7.41 14.06
C VAL A 152 -8.39 8.16 13.51
N LEU A 153 -9.22 7.52 12.69
CA LEU A 153 -10.54 8.05 12.32
C LEU A 153 -11.61 7.51 13.28
N ILE A 154 -12.15 8.37 14.13
CA ILE A 154 -13.04 7.94 15.24
C ILE A 154 -14.42 7.53 14.73
N THR A 155 -14.99 8.36 13.86
CA THR A 155 -16.32 8.18 13.26
C THR A 155 -16.27 8.60 11.79
N PRO A 156 -15.57 7.85 10.92
CA PRO A 156 -15.28 8.33 9.58
C PRO A 156 -16.52 8.45 8.69
N THR A 157 -16.46 9.40 7.75
CA THR A 157 -17.37 9.48 6.61
C THR A 157 -16.73 8.83 5.40
N SER A 158 -17.43 7.93 4.70
CA SER A 158 -17.00 7.41 3.40
C SER A 158 -17.58 8.25 2.27
N TYR A 159 -16.74 8.80 1.39
CA TYR A 159 -17.18 9.40 0.12
C TYR A 159 -16.82 8.47 -1.03
N SER A 160 -17.75 8.22 -1.94
CA SER A 160 -17.51 7.37 -3.12
C SER A 160 -17.35 8.23 -4.38
N ILE A 161 -16.27 8.00 -5.12
CA ILE A 161 -16.00 8.62 -6.42
C ILE A 161 -15.94 7.49 -7.44
N PHE A 162 -16.95 7.38 -8.30
CA PHE A 162 -16.99 6.40 -9.38
C PHE A 162 -16.44 7.02 -10.65
N TRP A 163 -15.23 6.60 -11.03
CA TRP A 163 -14.57 7.08 -12.23
C TRP A 163 -14.74 6.10 -13.39
N GLY A 164 -15.53 6.48 -14.39
CA GLY A 164 -15.83 5.71 -15.60
C GLY A 164 -17.12 4.91 -15.54
N SER A 165 -17.23 3.90 -16.40
CA SER A 165 -18.47 3.13 -16.60
C SER A 165 -18.44 1.79 -15.88
N TYR A 166 -19.44 1.53 -15.05
CA TYR A 166 -19.51 0.31 -14.23
C TYR A 166 -20.61 -0.63 -14.70
N GLY A 167 -20.50 -1.90 -14.27
CA GLY A 167 -21.63 -2.81 -14.28
C GLY A 167 -22.80 -2.27 -13.44
N THR A 168 -24.00 -2.81 -13.67
CA THR A 168 -25.24 -2.30 -13.07
C THR A 168 -25.35 -2.52 -11.55
N ASP A 169 -24.52 -3.40 -10.98
CA ASP A 169 -24.58 -3.79 -9.56
C ASP A 169 -23.50 -3.14 -8.68
N ILE A 170 -22.36 -2.71 -9.24
CA ILE A 170 -21.23 -2.20 -8.45
C ILE A 170 -21.62 -0.95 -7.66
N GLN A 171 -22.21 0.05 -8.32
CA GLN A 171 -22.52 1.33 -7.68
C GLN A 171 -23.57 1.17 -6.56
N SER A 172 -24.65 0.44 -6.84
CA SER A 172 -25.73 0.17 -5.87
C SER A 172 -25.27 -0.79 -4.77
N GLY A 173 -24.44 -1.77 -5.09
CA GLY A 173 -23.84 -2.70 -4.15
C GLY A 173 -22.90 -2.00 -3.18
N MET A 174 -21.99 -1.15 -3.66
CA MET A 174 -21.10 -0.38 -2.78
C MET A 174 -21.85 0.65 -1.94
N ALA A 175 -22.91 1.27 -2.46
CA ALA A 175 -23.79 2.11 -1.63
C ALA A 175 -24.45 1.29 -0.51
N THR A 176 -24.90 0.06 -0.80
CA THR A 176 -25.45 -0.87 0.18
C THR A 176 -24.40 -1.29 1.22
N PHE A 177 -23.16 -1.53 0.79
CA PHE A 177 -22.03 -1.84 1.65
C PHE A 177 -21.77 -0.70 2.65
N PHE A 178 -21.53 0.53 2.18
CA PHE A 178 -21.21 1.66 3.06
C PHE A 178 -22.37 2.01 4.01
N ASN A 179 -23.62 1.89 3.55
CA ASN A 179 -24.80 2.08 4.41
C ASN A 179 -24.94 1.02 5.52
N GLY A 180 -24.35 -0.16 5.33
CA GLY A 180 -24.43 -1.26 6.30
C GLY A 180 -23.18 -1.45 7.17
N PHE A 181 -22.04 -0.90 6.75
CA PHE A 181 -20.74 -1.11 7.40
C PHE A 181 -20.72 -0.61 8.86
N SER A 182 -21.40 0.50 9.14
CA SER A 182 -21.47 1.13 10.47
C SER A 182 -21.99 0.15 11.52
N ALA A 183 -21.26 0.02 12.63
CA ALA A 183 -21.52 -0.90 13.74
C ALA A 183 -21.57 -2.40 13.36
N SER A 184 -21.07 -2.77 12.18
CA SER A 184 -20.84 -4.16 11.81
C SER A 184 -19.75 -4.79 12.70
N SER A 185 -19.71 -6.11 12.77
CA SER A 185 -18.68 -6.85 13.50
C SER A 185 -17.26 -6.55 12.98
N ILE A 186 -17.11 -6.41 11.67
CA ILE A 186 -15.88 -5.94 11.01
C ILE A 186 -15.49 -4.52 11.47
N ALA A 187 -16.42 -3.55 11.42
CA ALA A 187 -16.12 -2.18 11.87
C ALA A 187 -15.77 -2.15 13.37
N ASN A 188 -16.40 -3.02 14.17
CA ASN A 188 -16.15 -3.11 15.60
C ASN A 188 -14.80 -3.77 15.93
N ALA A 189 -14.20 -4.54 15.02
CA ALA A 189 -12.84 -5.07 15.21
C ALA A 189 -11.81 -3.96 15.41
N SER A 190 -12.08 -2.75 14.89
CA SER A 190 -11.19 -1.59 15.04
C SER A 190 -11.38 -0.80 16.35
N THR A 191 -12.41 -1.10 17.17
CA THR A 191 -12.80 -0.27 18.32
C THR A 191 -11.80 -0.24 19.48
N GLU A 192 -10.85 -1.16 19.52
CA GLU A 192 -9.77 -1.14 20.51
C GLU A 192 -8.67 -0.12 20.18
N TYR A 193 -8.57 0.32 18.93
CA TYR A 193 -7.52 1.21 18.48
C TYR A 193 -7.88 2.67 18.76
N TYR A 194 -6.87 3.45 19.13
CA TYR A 194 -7.02 4.86 19.51
C TYR A 194 -5.89 5.73 18.95
N GLY A 195 -6.18 7.00 18.71
CA GLY A 195 -5.18 7.97 18.31
C GLY A 195 -4.53 8.66 19.49
N THR A 196 -3.35 9.24 19.24
CA THR A 196 -2.52 9.89 20.26
C THR A 196 -3.24 11.04 20.96
N THR A 197 -4.04 11.81 20.21
CA THR A 197 -4.70 13.01 20.75
C THR A 197 -6.21 13.01 20.60
N ASN A 198 -6.80 12.12 19.79
CA ASN A 198 -8.22 12.19 19.46
C ASN A 198 -9.10 11.10 20.09
N GLY A 199 -8.54 9.99 20.57
CA GLY A 199 -9.30 8.94 21.28
C GLY A 199 -9.57 7.69 20.45
N TYR A 200 -10.54 6.87 20.88
CA TYR A 200 -10.81 5.54 20.32
C TYR A 200 -11.70 5.57 19.07
N VAL A 201 -11.47 4.63 18.15
CA VAL A 201 -12.39 4.31 17.07
C VAL A 201 -13.73 3.86 17.64
N SER A 202 -14.83 4.37 17.10
CA SER A 202 -16.17 4.11 17.65
C SER A 202 -16.88 2.89 17.04
N GLY A 203 -16.36 2.34 15.94
CA GLY A 203 -17.04 1.34 15.11
C GLY A 203 -18.23 1.92 14.30
N LYS A 204 -18.54 3.21 14.46
CA LYS A 204 -19.59 3.90 13.72
C LYS A 204 -19.01 4.66 12.54
N THR A 205 -19.66 4.55 11.40
CA THR A 205 -19.32 5.27 10.18
C THR A 205 -20.55 5.96 9.60
N SER A 206 -20.33 6.94 8.72
CA SER A 206 -21.37 7.59 7.91
C SER A 206 -21.07 7.42 6.43
N ASN A 207 -22.11 7.36 5.60
CA ASN A 207 -21.97 7.38 4.15
C ASN A 207 -22.26 8.79 3.62
N GLY A 208 -21.27 9.37 2.93
CA GLY A 208 -21.32 10.71 2.37
C GLY A 208 -21.92 10.74 0.96
N ALA A 209 -21.62 11.83 0.25
CA ALA A 209 -22.04 12.00 -1.13
C ALA A 209 -21.31 11.04 -2.08
N VAL A 210 -21.98 10.69 -3.17
CA VAL A 210 -21.44 9.90 -4.27
C VAL A 210 -21.19 10.82 -5.46
N TYR A 211 -20.01 10.70 -6.05
CA TYR A 211 -19.55 11.50 -7.18
C TYR A 211 -19.25 10.61 -8.38
N PHE A 212 -19.37 11.18 -9.57
CA PHE A 212 -19.12 10.50 -10.83
C PHE A 212 -18.18 11.33 -11.68
N ASP A 213 -17.14 10.70 -12.22
CA ASP A 213 -16.30 11.26 -13.28
C ASP A 213 -16.33 10.29 -14.47
N THR A 214 -16.43 10.80 -15.70
CA THR A 214 -16.64 9.99 -16.90
C THR A 214 -15.35 9.57 -17.62
N ASN A 215 -14.19 10.13 -17.25
CA ASN A 215 -12.93 9.93 -17.99
C ASN A 215 -11.90 9.12 -17.20
N PRO A 216 -12.11 7.80 -17.00
CA PRO A 216 -11.29 7.00 -16.10
C PRO A 216 -9.81 7.02 -16.54
N PRO A 217 -8.89 6.94 -15.57
CA PRO A 217 -7.47 6.87 -15.88
C PRO A 217 -7.17 5.62 -16.71
N LYS A 218 -6.25 5.76 -17.67
CA LYS A 218 -5.83 4.65 -18.55
C LYS A 218 -4.90 3.65 -17.85
N ARG A 219 -4.36 4.01 -16.69
CA ARG A 219 -3.41 3.25 -15.88
C ARG A 219 -3.83 3.34 -14.41
N ALA A 220 -3.27 2.48 -13.57
CA ALA A 220 -3.39 2.60 -12.13
C ALA A 220 -3.08 4.02 -11.64
N LEU A 221 -3.83 4.49 -10.65
CA LEU A 221 -3.57 5.78 -10.03
C LEU A 221 -2.29 5.73 -9.20
N SER A 222 -1.56 6.84 -9.20
CA SER A 222 -0.61 7.16 -8.14
C SER A 222 -1.35 7.80 -6.96
N THR A 223 -0.73 7.81 -5.79
CA THR A 223 -1.23 8.54 -4.60
C THR A 223 -1.57 9.99 -4.93
N SER A 224 -0.68 10.71 -5.62
CA SER A 224 -0.90 12.12 -5.96
C SER A 224 -2.11 12.33 -6.89
N SER A 225 -2.38 11.39 -7.79
CA SER A 225 -3.56 11.46 -8.67
C SER A 225 -4.86 11.16 -7.93
N ALA A 226 -4.86 10.21 -7.00
CA ALA A 226 -6.00 9.93 -6.13
C ALA A 226 -6.30 11.13 -5.20
N VAL A 227 -5.28 11.70 -4.58
CA VAL A 227 -5.37 12.92 -3.76
C VAL A 227 -5.90 14.08 -4.59
N ALA A 228 -5.38 14.29 -5.80
CA ALA A 228 -5.86 15.35 -6.68
C ALA A 228 -7.35 15.20 -7.02
N GLU A 229 -7.83 13.98 -7.25
CA GLU A 229 -9.26 13.75 -7.52
C GLU A 229 -10.13 14.01 -6.29
N ALA A 230 -9.73 13.53 -5.11
CA ALA A 230 -10.43 13.84 -3.86
C ALA A 230 -10.46 15.35 -3.57
N CYS A 231 -9.34 16.05 -3.78
CA CYS A 231 -9.24 17.50 -3.64
C CYS A 231 -10.11 18.25 -4.66
N LYS A 232 -10.17 17.80 -5.92
CA LYS A 232 -11.06 18.35 -6.94
C LYS A 232 -12.53 18.26 -6.51
N ILE A 233 -12.96 17.07 -6.10
CA ILE A 233 -14.34 16.80 -5.70
C ILE A 233 -14.75 17.57 -4.43
N SER A 234 -13.82 17.70 -3.47
CA SER A 234 -14.03 18.46 -2.23
C SER A 234 -13.80 19.97 -2.38
N ASN A 235 -13.49 20.46 -3.59
CA ASN A 235 -13.12 21.86 -3.84
C ASN A 235 -11.98 22.35 -2.90
N ASN A 236 -10.94 21.52 -2.77
CA ASN A 236 -9.81 21.66 -1.85
C ASN A 236 -10.18 21.75 -0.36
N ASN A 237 -11.43 21.45 0.03
CA ASN A 237 -11.85 21.44 1.43
C ASN A 237 -12.37 20.06 1.85
N PRO A 238 -11.50 19.04 1.88
CA PRO A 238 -11.87 17.68 2.27
C PRO A 238 -12.26 17.62 3.75
N ASP A 239 -13.13 16.67 4.10
CA ASP A 239 -13.38 16.31 5.49
C ASP A 239 -12.13 15.56 6.02
N PRO A 240 -11.43 16.10 7.04
CA PRO A 240 -10.19 15.51 7.56
C PRO A 240 -10.42 14.17 8.28
N ASN A 241 -11.68 13.85 8.61
CA ASN A 241 -12.10 12.61 9.23
C ASN A 241 -12.78 11.66 8.21
N ALA A 242 -12.64 11.91 6.91
CA ALA A 242 -13.24 11.08 5.88
C ALA A 242 -12.22 10.25 5.10
N VAL A 243 -12.71 9.18 4.48
CA VAL A 243 -11.96 8.42 3.45
C VAL A 243 -12.67 8.63 2.11
N TYR A 244 -11.91 9.13 1.13
CA TYR A 244 -12.39 9.30 -0.24
C TYR A 244 -12.03 8.07 -1.05
N PHE A 245 -13.03 7.24 -1.32
CA PHE A 245 -12.90 6.01 -2.08
C PHE A 245 -13.02 6.29 -3.58
N ILE A 246 -11.95 6.04 -4.32
CA ILE A 246 -11.88 6.22 -5.76
C ILE A 246 -11.99 4.84 -6.41
N PHE A 247 -13.19 4.54 -6.88
CA PHE A 247 -13.42 3.41 -7.75
C PHE A 247 -13.02 3.82 -9.17
N THR A 248 -12.29 2.97 -9.91
CA THR A 248 -12.09 3.16 -11.36
C THR A 248 -12.63 1.99 -12.16
N SER A 249 -13.34 2.26 -13.26
CA SER A 249 -13.90 1.22 -14.13
C SER A 249 -12.86 0.48 -14.96
N THR A 250 -11.69 1.10 -15.12
CA THR A 250 -10.53 0.50 -15.76
C THR A 250 -9.76 -0.33 -14.74
N GLY A 251 -9.24 -1.46 -15.22
CA GLY A 251 -8.34 -2.27 -14.43
C GLY A 251 -7.02 -1.56 -14.23
N ALA A 252 -6.39 -1.81 -13.08
CA ALA A 252 -5.11 -1.24 -12.72
C ALA A 252 -3.93 -1.62 -13.66
N GLY A 253 -4.13 -2.54 -14.60
CA GLY A 253 -3.10 -3.06 -15.49
C GLY A 253 -2.39 -4.27 -14.87
N HIS A 254 -1.08 -4.42 -15.12
CA HIS A 254 -0.22 -5.44 -14.49
C HIS A 254 0.17 -5.06 -13.06
N VAL A 255 -0.81 -4.89 -12.18
CA VAL A 255 -0.54 -4.57 -10.77
C VAL A 255 -0.43 -5.82 -9.91
N SER A 256 0.36 -5.73 -8.84
CA SER A 256 0.57 -6.78 -7.85
C SER A 256 -0.25 -6.53 -6.56
N TYR A 257 -1.33 -5.75 -6.65
CA TYR A 257 -2.22 -5.40 -5.54
C TYR A 257 -3.68 -5.38 -6.02
N CYS A 258 -4.62 -5.41 -5.08
CA CYS A 258 -6.06 -5.37 -5.37
C CYS A 258 -6.71 -4.03 -5.04
N ALA A 259 -6.19 -3.34 -4.03
CA ALA A 259 -6.51 -1.96 -3.68
C ALA A 259 -5.32 -1.39 -2.88
N TRP A 260 -5.43 -0.12 -2.50
CA TRP A 260 -4.59 0.49 -1.47
C TRP A 260 -5.28 1.72 -0.90
N HIS A 261 -4.94 2.09 0.33
CA HIS A 261 -5.22 3.38 0.92
C HIS A 261 -3.94 4.20 1.09
N SER A 262 -4.11 5.52 1.19
CA SER A 262 -3.02 6.47 1.36
C SER A 262 -3.58 7.82 1.82
N TRP A 263 -2.69 8.78 2.04
CA TRP A 263 -3.05 10.15 2.38
C TRP A 263 -2.27 11.18 1.56
N GLY A 264 -2.66 12.44 1.70
CA GLY A 264 -1.93 13.59 1.19
C GLY A 264 -2.54 14.89 1.66
N SER A 265 -2.26 15.97 0.94
CA SER A 265 -2.79 17.30 1.21
C SER A 265 -3.27 17.97 -0.07
N CYS A 266 -4.37 18.72 0.03
CA CYS A 266 -4.83 19.61 -1.02
C CYS A 266 -3.96 20.86 -1.12
N SER A 267 -4.16 21.68 -2.16
CA SER A 267 -3.32 22.86 -2.44
C SER A 267 -3.33 23.92 -1.34
N ASN A 268 -4.34 23.91 -0.47
CA ASN A 268 -4.46 24.78 0.71
C ASN A 268 -3.87 24.16 1.99
N GLY A 269 -3.21 23.00 1.89
CA GLY A 269 -2.67 22.26 3.03
C GLY A 269 -3.70 21.38 3.77
N ALA A 270 -4.97 21.39 3.36
CA ALA A 270 -6.00 20.56 4.00
C ALA A 270 -5.64 19.07 3.83
N PRO A 271 -5.60 18.30 4.92
CA PRO A 271 -5.18 16.91 4.87
C PRO A 271 -6.33 16.06 4.31
N VAL A 272 -6.04 15.09 3.43
CA VAL A 272 -7.02 14.15 2.84
C VAL A 272 -6.55 12.69 2.91
N GLN A 273 -7.48 11.76 3.12
CA GLN A 273 -7.29 10.32 3.05
C GLN A 273 -8.02 9.78 1.82
N VAL A 274 -7.37 8.88 1.10
CA VAL A 274 -7.87 8.30 -0.14
C VAL A 274 -7.70 6.80 -0.12
N ALA A 275 -8.62 6.09 -0.75
CA ALA A 275 -8.48 4.67 -1.01
C ALA A 275 -8.82 4.39 -2.47
N TYR A 276 -7.93 3.69 -3.17
CA TYR A 276 -8.04 3.39 -4.58
C TYR A 276 -8.51 1.96 -4.79
N MET A 277 -9.66 1.82 -5.45
CA MET A 277 -10.24 0.53 -5.80
C MET A 277 -10.35 0.41 -7.31
N PRO A 278 -9.31 -0.12 -7.97
CA PRO A 278 -9.38 -0.39 -9.39
C PRO A 278 -10.44 -1.43 -9.73
N ASN A 279 -10.82 -1.51 -11.00
CA ASN A 279 -11.60 -2.64 -11.47
C ASN A 279 -10.73 -3.90 -11.40
N ILE A 280 -11.02 -4.73 -10.40
CA ILE A 280 -10.32 -5.99 -10.12
C ILE A 280 -11.12 -7.21 -10.54
N SER A 281 -12.20 -7.03 -11.32
CA SER A 281 -12.98 -8.16 -11.78
C SER A 281 -12.12 -9.10 -12.63
N GLY A 282 -12.11 -10.37 -12.25
CA GLY A 282 -11.31 -11.41 -12.91
C GLY A 282 -9.80 -11.29 -12.70
N VAL A 283 -9.32 -10.39 -11.83
CA VAL A 283 -7.88 -10.29 -11.51
C VAL A 283 -7.49 -11.46 -10.60
N SER A 284 -6.51 -12.24 -11.07
CA SER A 284 -6.01 -13.39 -10.33
C SER A 284 -5.52 -12.98 -8.94
N GLY A 285 -6.08 -13.64 -7.93
CA GLY A 285 -5.70 -13.44 -6.53
C GLY A 285 -6.49 -12.37 -5.78
N CYS A 286 -7.31 -11.56 -6.47
CA CYS A 286 -8.19 -10.55 -5.87
C CYS A 286 -9.63 -11.04 -5.61
N ASN A 287 -9.94 -12.27 -6.04
CA ASN A 287 -11.28 -12.84 -5.89
C ASN A 287 -11.44 -13.49 -4.51
N PRO A 288 -12.42 -13.07 -3.68
CA PRO A 288 -12.70 -13.69 -2.38
C PRO A 288 -13.39 -15.06 -2.50
N ASN A 289 -13.74 -15.51 -3.70
CA ASN A 289 -14.55 -16.68 -4.01
C ASN A 289 -15.88 -16.64 -3.25
N SER A 290 -16.59 -15.51 -3.35
CA SER A 290 -17.89 -15.32 -2.71
C SER A 290 -18.96 -16.16 -3.41
N THR A 291 -19.82 -16.79 -2.61
CA THR A 291 -21.03 -17.49 -3.06
C THR A 291 -22.30 -16.78 -2.62
N VAL A 292 -22.19 -15.54 -2.15
CA VAL A 292 -23.35 -14.72 -1.76
C VAL A 292 -24.18 -14.42 -3.01
N SER A 293 -25.48 -14.72 -2.94
CA SER A 293 -26.38 -14.52 -4.07
C SER A 293 -26.59 -13.03 -4.38
N GLY A 294 -26.75 -12.70 -5.67
CA GLY A 294 -27.05 -11.34 -6.11
C GLY A 294 -25.86 -10.39 -6.19
N GLN A 295 -24.63 -10.86 -5.96
CA GLN A 295 -23.40 -10.09 -6.15
C GLN A 295 -22.62 -10.63 -7.35
N SER A 296 -22.20 -9.75 -8.27
CA SER A 296 -21.18 -10.15 -9.24
C SER A 296 -19.85 -10.43 -8.55
N GLU A 297 -18.97 -11.16 -9.24
CA GLU A 297 -17.60 -11.38 -8.77
C GLU A 297 -16.86 -10.06 -8.52
N GLY A 298 -17.02 -9.09 -9.43
CA GLY A 298 -16.40 -7.78 -9.28
C GLY A 298 -16.92 -6.99 -8.08
N LEU A 299 -18.23 -7.03 -7.81
CA LEU A 299 -18.80 -6.41 -6.61
C LEU A 299 -18.29 -7.09 -5.33
N ALA A 300 -18.27 -8.43 -5.29
CA ALA A 300 -17.75 -9.15 -4.13
C ALA A 300 -16.26 -8.85 -3.89
N ALA A 301 -15.45 -8.81 -4.95
CA ALA A 301 -14.04 -8.47 -4.87
C ALA A 301 -13.82 -7.03 -4.37
N LEU A 302 -14.56 -6.07 -4.92
CA LEU A 302 -14.50 -4.67 -4.50
C LEU A 302 -14.93 -4.49 -3.05
N ALA A 303 -16.04 -5.10 -2.61
CA ALA A 303 -16.50 -5.02 -1.22
C ALA A 303 -15.47 -5.60 -0.25
N ASN A 304 -14.85 -6.74 -0.62
CA ASN A 304 -13.81 -7.38 0.19
C ASN A 304 -12.59 -6.47 0.40
N VAL A 305 -12.03 -5.90 -0.66
CA VAL A 305 -10.87 -5.02 -0.53
C VAL A 305 -11.24 -3.66 0.04
N THR A 306 -12.45 -3.15 -0.23
CA THR A 306 -12.94 -1.91 0.39
C THR A 306 -13.00 -2.04 1.90
N SER A 307 -13.45 -3.19 2.42
CA SER A 307 -13.46 -3.46 3.86
C SER A 307 -12.06 -3.38 4.45
N HIS A 308 -11.11 -4.07 3.82
CA HIS A 308 -9.69 -4.09 4.20
C HIS A 308 -9.12 -2.68 4.25
N GLU A 309 -9.16 -1.95 3.13
CA GLU A 309 -8.60 -0.60 3.04
C GLU A 309 -9.30 0.40 3.97
N TYR A 310 -10.60 0.20 4.25
CA TYR A 310 -11.32 1.08 5.16
C TYR A 310 -10.91 0.86 6.62
N SER A 311 -10.80 -0.39 7.04
CA SER A 311 -10.35 -0.75 8.39
C SER A 311 -8.92 -0.26 8.66
N GLU A 312 -8.06 -0.32 7.64
CA GLU A 312 -6.69 0.20 7.70
C GLU A 312 -6.68 1.72 7.76
N ALA A 313 -7.36 2.41 6.84
CA ALA A 313 -7.45 3.88 6.86
C ALA A 313 -8.06 4.43 8.17
N ILE A 314 -8.91 3.65 8.84
CA ILE A 314 -9.47 3.99 10.15
C ILE A 314 -8.40 3.98 11.25
N THR A 315 -7.53 2.97 11.26
CA THR A 315 -6.55 2.76 12.34
C THR A 315 -5.21 3.41 12.06
N ASP A 316 -4.89 3.67 10.80
CA ASP A 316 -3.72 4.43 10.36
C ASP A 316 -4.03 5.35 9.16
N PRO A 317 -4.76 6.45 9.35
CA PRO A 317 -5.10 7.36 8.26
C PRO A 317 -3.91 8.13 7.66
N ARG A 318 -2.72 8.10 8.29
CA ARG A 318 -1.61 9.02 7.98
C ARG A 318 -0.21 8.36 8.06
N GLY A 319 -0.14 7.03 8.06
CA GLY A 319 1.12 6.27 8.15
C GLY A 319 1.83 6.33 9.50
N THR A 320 1.14 6.77 10.55
CA THR A 320 1.69 6.93 11.93
C THR A 320 0.74 6.40 13.00
N GLY A 321 -0.34 5.74 12.60
CA GLY A 321 -1.32 5.11 13.47
C GLY A 321 -0.84 3.76 13.98
N TRP A 322 -1.67 2.73 13.82
CA TRP A 322 -1.38 1.40 14.35
C TRP A 322 -0.77 0.48 13.30
N THR A 323 0.42 -0.05 13.58
CA THR A 323 1.03 -1.15 12.82
C THR A 323 1.84 -2.05 13.75
N ASP A 324 2.07 -3.30 13.36
CA ASP A 324 3.00 -4.17 14.07
C ASP A 324 4.47 -3.85 13.75
N SER A 325 5.39 -4.60 14.36
CA SER A 325 6.85 -4.39 14.15
C SER A 325 7.35 -4.60 12.71
N SER A 326 6.55 -5.24 11.85
CA SER A 326 6.82 -5.40 10.41
C SER A 326 6.15 -4.32 9.55
N GLY A 327 5.30 -3.49 10.16
CA GLY A 327 4.51 -2.48 9.48
C GLY A 327 3.14 -2.95 9.01
N ALA A 328 2.71 -4.15 9.40
CA ALA A 328 1.40 -4.65 9.00
C ALA A 328 0.29 -3.98 9.80
N GLU A 329 -0.72 -3.47 9.09
CA GLU A 329 -1.94 -2.89 9.64
C GLU A 329 -2.97 -3.98 10.01
N ASN A 330 -4.13 -3.58 10.49
CA ASN A 330 -5.15 -4.52 10.96
C ASN A 330 -5.73 -5.38 9.82
N GLY A 331 -5.91 -4.81 8.63
CA GLY A 331 -6.31 -5.55 7.43
C GLY A 331 -5.23 -6.52 6.98
N ASP A 332 -4.00 -6.03 6.82
CA ASP A 332 -2.82 -6.80 6.38
C ASP A 332 -2.61 -8.08 7.18
N LYS A 333 -2.68 -7.97 8.52
CA LYS A 333 -2.46 -9.11 9.42
C LYS A 333 -3.51 -10.22 9.25
N CYS A 334 -4.66 -9.90 8.70
CA CYS A 334 -5.75 -10.82 8.41
C CYS A 334 -6.04 -10.97 6.91
N ALA A 335 -5.15 -10.46 6.05
CA ALA A 335 -5.30 -10.51 4.61
C ALA A 335 -5.53 -11.95 4.12
N TRP A 336 -6.55 -12.10 3.29
CA TRP A 336 -7.05 -13.34 2.71
C TRP A 336 -7.45 -14.42 3.73
N SER A 337 -7.64 -14.04 4.99
CA SER A 337 -8.20 -14.89 6.03
C SER A 337 -9.70 -14.65 6.12
N PHE A 338 -10.49 -15.70 5.89
CA PHE A 338 -11.95 -15.64 5.89
C PHE A 338 -12.51 -16.61 6.91
N HIS A 339 -13.65 -16.27 7.50
CA HIS A 339 -14.43 -17.19 8.31
C HIS A 339 -15.84 -17.36 7.73
N ASN A 340 -16.85 -16.73 8.32
CA ASN A 340 -18.22 -16.75 7.84
C ASN A 340 -18.47 -15.61 6.84
N ASN A 341 -19.70 -15.48 6.35
CA ASN A 341 -20.12 -14.23 5.72
C ASN A 341 -20.57 -13.26 6.82
N VAL A 342 -20.31 -11.98 6.62
CA VAL A 342 -20.68 -10.90 7.53
C VAL A 342 -22.04 -10.36 7.14
N THR A 343 -22.97 -10.32 8.09
CA THR A 343 -24.28 -9.70 7.90
C THR A 343 -24.28 -8.32 8.51
N PHE A 344 -24.51 -7.31 7.68
CA PHE A 344 -24.62 -5.92 8.11
C PHE A 344 -26.02 -5.62 8.68
N SER A 345 -26.14 -4.50 9.39
CA SER A 345 -27.38 -4.08 10.05
C SER A 345 -28.54 -3.82 9.06
N ASN A 346 -28.21 -3.49 7.81
CA ASN A 346 -29.18 -3.35 6.71
C ASN A 346 -29.57 -4.70 6.06
N GLY A 347 -29.13 -5.83 6.60
CA GLY A 347 -29.42 -7.18 6.11
C GLY A 347 -28.58 -7.62 4.90
N SER A 348 -27.69 -6.76 4.38
CA SER A 348 -26.76 -7.18 3.35
C SER A 348 -25.71 -8.14 3.90
N VAL A 349 -25.29 -9.09 3.08
CA VAL A 349 -24.36 -10.16 3.45
C VAL A 349 -23.12 -10.05 2.57
N TRP A 350 -21.93 -10.15 3.15
CA TRP A 350 -20.67 -9.97 2.43
C TRP A 350 -19.65 -11.02 2.83
N LYS A 351 -18.88 -11.51 1.86
CA LYS A 351 -17.68 -12.31 2.14
C LYS A 351 -16.48 -11.37 2.20
N LEU A 352 -16.04 -11.07 3.41
CA LEU A 352 -14.98 -10.10 3.70
C LEU A 352 -13.83 -10.79 4.42
N GLN A 353 -12.61 -10.34 4.12
CA GLN A 353 -11.43 -10.61 4.95
C GLN A 353 -11.74 -10.20 6.40
N MET A 354 -11.22 -10.97 7.35
CA MET A 354 -11.27 -10.61 8.75
C MET A 354 -10.34 -9.43 9.05
N GLU A 355 -10.48 -8.82 10.22
CA GLU A 355 -9.66 -7.70 10.68
C GLU A 355 -8.94 -8.08 11.98
N TRP A 356 -7.70 -7.65 12.12
CA TRP A 356 -6.91 -7.98 13.31
C TRP A 356 -7.37 -7.22 14.55
N SER A 357 -7.36 -7.92 15.67
CA SER A 357 -7.56 -7.41 17.01
C SER A 357 -6.45 -7.91 17.95
N ASN A 358 -5.71 -6.98 18.55
CA ASN A 358 -4.74 -7.28 19.60
C ASN A 358 -5.43 -7.93 20.79
N ASN A 359 -6.61 -7.44 21.20
CA ASN A 359 -7.36 -8.02 22.30
C ASN A 359 -7.79 -9.46 22.01
N ALA A 360 -8.23 -9.76 20.78
CA ALA A 360 -8.59 -11.12 20.38
C ALA A 360 -7.37 -12.06 20.36
N TYR A 361 -6.22 -11.56 19.90
CA TYR A 361 -4.96 -12.29 19.92
C TYR A 361 -4.52 -12.62 21.34
N ASN A 362 -4.47 -11.60 22.21
CA ASN A 362 -3.98 -11.73 23.58
C ASN A 362 -4.91 -12.56 24.47
N SER A 363 -6.21 -12.57 24.18
CA SER A 363 -7.20 -13.40 24.90
C SER A 363 -7.41 -14.79 24.27
N GLY A 364 -6.81 -15.06 23.10
CA GLY A 364 -6.97 -16.32 22.37
C GLY A 364 -8.40 -16.57 21.87
N THR A 365 -9.18 -15.51 21.66
CA THR A 365 -10.56 -15.59 21.18
C THR A 365 -10.69 -15.35 19.67
N GLY A 366 -9.64 -14.86 19.02
CA GLY A 366 -9.64 -14.59 17.58
C GLY A 366 -9.47 -15.86 16.74
N TYR A 367 -9.76 -15.72 15.46
CA TYR A 367 -9.49 -16.74 14.45
C TYR A 367 -8.05 -16.64 13.95
N ALA A 368 -7.53 -17.75 13.45
CA ALA A 368 -6.20 -17.81 12.87
C ALA A 368 -6.13 -16.98 11.57
N ASN A 369 -5.11 -16.12 11.45
CA ASN A 369 -4.67 -15.63 10.16
C ASN A 369 -3.92 -16.71 9.36
N THR A 370 -3.44 -16.37 8.17
CA THR A 370 -2.62 -17.25 7.32
C THR A 370 -1.33 -17.73 7.96
N SER A 371 -0.83 -17.04 8.99
CA SER A 371 0.35 -17.42 9.78
C SER A 371 0.01 -18.18 11.07
N GLY A 372 -1.27 -18.52 11.30
CA GLY A 372 -1.72 -19.25 12.49
C GLY A 372 -1.91 -18.41 13.75
N GLN A 373 -1.79 -17.08 13.67
CA GLN A 373 -1.96 -16.18 14.80
C GLN A 373 -3.44 -15.89 15.06
N LEU A 374 -3.91 -16.08 16.29
CA LEU A 374 -5.33 -16.05 16.67
C LEU A 374 -5.87 -14.64 16.94
N GLY A 375 -5.61 -13.68 16.03
CA GLY A 375 -6.01 -12.28 16.20
C GLY A 375 -7.15 -11.80 15.31
N CYS A 376 -7.63 -12.61 14.37
CA CYS A 376 -8.61 -12.13 13.39
C CYS A 376 -10.05 -12.19 13.91
N LEU A 377 -10.81 -11.11 13.70
CA LEU A 377 -12.23 -10.99 14.02
C LEU A 377 -13.06 -10.76 12.76
N GLN A 378 -14.33 -11.15 12.83
CA GLN A 378 -15.28 -10.98 11.74
C GLN A 378 -16.64 -10.53 12.20
#